data_AF-A0A4Z0ZDM3-F1
#
_entry.id   AF-A0A4Z0ZDM3-F1
#
_cell.length_a   1.000
_cell.length_b   1.000
_cell.length_c   1.000
_cell.angle_alpha   90.00
_cell.angle_beta   90.00
_cell.angle_gamma   90.00
#
_symmetry.space_group_name_H-M   'P 1'
#
loop_
_entity.id
_entity.type
_entity.pdbx_description
1 polymer ?
#
loop_
_entity_poly.entity_id
_entity_poly.type
_entity_poly.pdbx_seq_one_letter_code
_entity_poly.pdbx_strand_id
1 'polypeptide(L)'
;MSIFLDFDGTITTEDTVTHLANFALRFQSEGGLQGDGQSIHNPSSSSISTQLRDSPLSDVSTQERGKDDLSSRWNDVVHAYISDYKSHVSSYAPCALDRQCVEDEITFLRSQKHVETRSLGRINECALFQGISRDAFREAGRRLVRDGTVRLRPGFTEFIRTALAKGWRVNVVSVNWSAAFIEGACGFAEGEIYVFANEVREDDGAVLGPGVQAGDALLTDDREDPSRGKMGRNLTNSCDKHDVVREVMRKQDLQDKPFFYFGDSTTDMECLLEATRGVVIANDEKSTLIQTLRRIGKRVPHVQDAEGGEELVWASNFEEVAGVYV
;
A
#
# COMPACT_ATOMS: atom_id res chain seq x y z
N MET A 1 13.20 13.34 -15.32
CA MET A 1 13.54 12.68 -14.04
C MET A 1 12.28 12.00 -13.55
N SER A 2 12.40 10.83 -12.94
CA SER A 2 11.29 10.14 -12.28
C SER A 2 11.56 10.03 -10.79
N ILE A 3 10.53 10.24 -9.97
CA ILE A 3 10.53 9.91 -8.55
C ILE A 3 9.61 8.73 -8.35
N PHE A 4 10.08 7.76 -7.56
CA PHE A 4 9.29 6.67 -7.02
C PHE A 4 9.28 6.79 -5.50
N LEU A 5 8.12 6.62 -4.88
CA LEU A 5 7.96 6.68 -3.43
C LEU A 5 7.18 5.46 -2.94
N ASP A 6 7.60 4.87 -1.83
CA ASP A 6 6.69 4.07 -1.02
C ASP A 6 5.62 4.96 -0.37
N PHE A 7 4.54 4.35 0.12
CA PHE A 7 3.46 5.03 0.80
C PHE A 7 3.57 4.94 2.32
N ASP A 8 3.35 3.75 2.88
CA ASP A 8 3.32 3.50 4.31
C ASP A 8 4.71 3.72 4.92
N GLY A 9 4.82 4.50 6.01
CA GLY A 9 6.11 4.81 6.64
C GLY A 9 6.99 5.82 5.88
N THR A 10 6.80 5.95 4.58
CA THR A 10 7.50 6.91 3.70
C THR A 10 6.70 8.19 3.49
N ILE A 11 5.58 8.15 2.74
CA ILE A 11 4.67 9.29 2.54
C ILE A 11 3.86 9.55 3.80
N THR A 12 3.36 8.50 4.45
CA THR A 12 2.69 8.62 5.75
C THR A 12 3.69 8.42 6.89
N THR A 13 3.37 8.92 8.07
CA THR A 13 4.21 8.71 9.26
C THR A 13 4.00 7.35 9.92
N GLU A 14 3.04 6.56 9.43
CA GLU A 14 2.59 5.31 10.03
C GLU A 14 2.03 4.36 8.96
N ASP A 15 1.96 3.07 9.29
CA ASP A 15 1.33 2.04 8.46
C ASP A 15 -0.20 2.24 8.41
N THR A 16 -0.78 2.17 7.22
CA THR A 16 -2.21 2.39 6.97
C THR A 16 -3.02 1.13 6.71
N VAL A 17 -2.41 -0.06 6.68
CA VAL A 17 -3.10 -1.33 6.44
C VAL A 17 -4.16 -1.58 7.52
N THR A 18 -3.85 -1.26 8.77
CA THR A 18 -4.82 -1.35 9.88
C THR A 18 -5.96 -0.35 9.72
N HIS A 19 -5.68 0.86 9.23
CA HIS A 19 -6.71 1.86 8.95
C HIS A 19 -7.65 1.42 7.82
N LEU A 20 -7.09 0.80 6.77
CA LEU A 20 -7.84 0.22 5.66
C LEU A 20 -8.75 -0.93 6.13
N ALA A 21 -8.22 -1.86 6.94
CA ALA A 21 -9.00 -2.95 7.52
C ALA A 21 -10.11 -2.45 8.45
N ASN A 22 -9.82 -1.46 9.29
CA ASN A 22 -10.81 -0.84 10.18
C ASN A 22 -11.91 -0.12 9.39
N PHE A 23 -11.57 0.54 8.28
CA PHE A 23 -12.56 1.11 7.38
C PHE A 23 -13.48 0.03 6.80
N ALA A 24 -12.91 -1.07 6.31
CA ALA A 24 -13.70 -2.17 5.78
C ALA A 24 -14.61 -2.83 6.82
N LEU A 25 -14.10 -3.08 8.04
CA LEU A 25 -14.91 -3.62 9.15
C LEU A 25 -16.11 -2.71 9.48
N ARG A 26 -15.90 -1.39 9.47
CA ARG A 26 -17.00 -0.42 9.67
C ARG A 26 -18.00 -0.47 8.52
N PHE A 27 -17.52 -0.48 7.28
CA PHE A 27 -18.35 -0.59 6.09
C PHE A 27 -19.25 -1.84 6.13
N GLN A 28 -18.70 -3.00 6.51
CA GLN A 28 -19.47 -4.23 6.68
C GLN A 28 -20.49 -4.12 7.81
N SER A 29 -20.16 -3.45 8.91
CA SER A 29 -21.08 -3.28 10.04
C SER A 29 -22.23 -2.30 9.78
N GLU A 30 -22.02 -1.32 8.90
CA GLU A 30 -23.00 -0.29 8.56
C GLU A 30 -23.94 -0.73 7.41
N GLY A 31 -23.81 -1.97 6.93
CA GLY A 31 -24.70 -2.58 5.95
C GLY A 31 -24.38 -2.25 4.48
N GLY A 32 -23.21 -1.66 4.22
CA GLY A 32 -22.89 -1.05 2.93
C GLY A 32 -23.78 0.17 2.67
N LEU A 33 -23.25 1.25 2.11
CA LEU A 33 -24.11 2.33 1.66
C LEU A 33 -25.05 1.76 0.58
N GLN A 34 -26.31 1.48 0.94
CA GLN A 34 -27.36 1.18 -0.02
C GLN A 34 -27.42 2.34 -1.01
N GLY A 35 -26.93 2.07 -2.22
CA GLY A 35 -27.16 2.92 -3.38
C GLY A 35 -28.62 2.84 -3.80
N ASP A 36 -29.50 3.51 -3.05
CA ASP A 36 -30.82 3.84 -3.54
C ASP A 36 -30.80 5.26 -4.11
N GLY A 37 -30.67 5.32 -5.44
CA GLY A 37 -31.12 6.47 -6.18
C GLY A 37 -32.64 6.60 -6.00
N GLN A 38 -33.07 7.49 -5.11
CA GLN A 38 -34.41 8.04 -5.19
C GLN A 38 -34.40 9.57 -5.24
N SER A 39 -34.91 10.00 -6.39
CA SER A 39 -35.27 11.36 -6.76
C SER A 39 -36.07 12.07 -5.69
N ILE A 40 -35.77 13.37 -5.59
CA ILE A 40 -36.52 14.43 -4.94
C ILE A 40 -38.03 14.27 -5.18
N HIS A 41 -38.83 14.22 -4.11
CA HIS A 41 -40.17 14.83 -4.07
C HIS A 41 -40.59 15.23 -2.65
N ASN A 42 -41.01 16.48 -2.55
CA ASN A 42 -41.42 17.20 -1.34
C ASN A 42 -42.82 16.76 -0.81
N PRO A 43 -43.20 17.13 0.42
CA PRO A 43 -44.28 16.51 1.20
C PRO A 43 -45.63 17.23 1.07
N SER A 44 -46.73 16.48 1.24
CA SER A 44 -48.03 17.04 1.60
C SER A 44 -48.92 16.02 2.34
N SER A 45 -49.18 16.35 3.61
CA SER A 45 -50.34 16.08 4.50
C SER A 45 -51.46 15.10 4.08
N SER A 46 -51.82 14.13 4.95
CA SER A 46 -52.93 14.22 5.93
C SER A 46 -53.36 12.85 6.52
N SER A 47 -53.32 12.76 7.86
CA SER A 47 -54.34 12.25 8.82
C SER A 47 -54.98 10.85 8.79
N ILE A 48 -54.65 10.07 9.86
CA ILE A 48 -55.50 9.25 10.77
C ILE A 48 -56.13 7.93 10.24
N SER A 49 -55.71 6.76 10.78
CA SER A 49 -56.48 6.01 11.81
C SER A 49 -55.79 4.71 12.27
N THR A 50 -56.04 4.37 13.53
CA THR A 50 -55.50 3.32 14.41
C THR A 50 -55.87 1.89 13.98
N GLN A 51 -54.95 0.92 14.10
CA GLN A 51 -55.22 -0.39 14.73
C GLN A 51 -53.96 -1.25 14.97
N LEU A 52 -54.02 -2.01 16.06
CA LEU A 52 -52.99 -2.82 16.70
C LEU A 52 -52.54 -4.04 15.86
N ARG A 53 -51.24 -4.40 15.93
CA ARG A 53 -50.72 -5.66 16.52
C ARG A 53 -49.27 -5.95 16.14
N ASP A 54 -48.58 -6.50 17.13
CA ASP A 54 -47.42 -7.41 17.07
C ASP A 54 -46.09 -6.89 16.51
N SER A 55 -45.18 -6.59 17.44
CA SER A 55 -43.72 -6.64 17.22
C SER A 55 -43.28 -8.05 16.80
N PRO A 56 -42.19 -8.13 16.02
CA PRO A 56 -41.12 -9.05 16.37
C PRO A 56 -39.81 -8.30 16.60
N LEU A 57 -39.28 -8.47 17.81
CA LEU A 57 -37.86 -8.34 18.13
C LEU A 57 -37.13 -9.48 17.41
N SER A 58 -36.41 -9.24 16.31
CA SER A 58 -35.45 -10.23 15.79
C SER A 58 -34.31 -9.74 14.89
N ASP A 59 -34.18 -8.45 14.56
CA ASP A 59 -33.08 -8.01 13.67
C ASP A 59 -31.79 -7.56 14.37
N VAL A 60 -31.83 -7.31 15.68
CA VAL A 60 -30.64 -6.78 16.40
C VAL A 60 -29.59 -7.89 16.65
N SER A 61 -30.01 -9.15 16.82
CA SER A 61 -29.09 -10.25 17.20
C SER A 61 -28.30 -10.86 16.05
N THR A 62 -28.74 -10.70 14.80
CA THR A 62 -28.08 -11.29 13.62
C THR A 62 -26.93 -10.42 13.11
N GLN A 63 -27.10 -9.09 13.21
CA GLN A 63 -26.13 -8.10 12.72
C GLN A 63 -24.91 -7.97 13.65
N GLU A 64 -25.11 -8.01 14.98
CA GLU A 64 -24.01 -8.04 15.95
C GLU A 64 -23.17 -9.32 15.84
N ARG A 65 -23.82 -10.47 15.60
CA ARG A 65 -23.15 -11.78 15.48
C ARG A 65 -22.27 -11.88 14.24
N GLY A 66 -22.64 -11.23 13.14
CA GLY A 66 -21.83 -11.18 11.91
C GLY A 66 -20.62 -10.24 12.02
N LYS A 67 -20.74 -9.15 12.79
CA LYS A 67 -19.65 -8.20 13.05
C LYS A 67 -18.55 -8.81 13.92
N ASP A 68 -18.94 -9.51 14.98
CA ASP A 68 -18.01 -10.20 15.87
C ASP A 68 -17.29 -11.35 15.14
N ASP A 69 -17.98 -12.04 14.23
CA ASP A 69 -17.41 -13.10 13.40
C ASP A 69 -16.36 -12.58 12.40
N LEU A 70 -16.66 -11.52 11.63
CA LEU A 70 -15.70 -10.94 10.68
C LEU A 70 -14.47 -10.35 11.37
N SER A 71 -14.65 -9.68 12.50
CA SER A 71 -13.54 -9.13 13.28
C SER A 71 -12.64 -10.25 13.84
N SER A 72 -13.24 -11.36 14.30
CA SER A 72 -12.50 -12.54 14.74
C SER A 72 -11.72 -13.18 13.60
N ARG A 73 -12.37 -13.40 12.45
CA ARG A 73 -11.73 -13.96 11.25
C ARG A 73 -10.57 -13.08 10.79
N TRP A 74 -10.73 -11.77 10.80
CA TRP A 74 -9.65 -10.82 10.50
C TRP A 74 -8.46 -10.96 11.45
N ASN A 75 -8.71 -11.03 12.76
CA ASN A 75 -7.65 -11.25 13.75
C ASN A 75 -6.92 -12.58 13.51
N ASP A 76 -7.64 -13.64 13.12
CA ASP A 76 -7.04 -14.93 12.77
C ASP A 76 -6.14 -14.83 11.53
N VAL A 77 -6.54 -14.07 10.51
CA VAL A 77 -5.69 -13.78 9.33
C VAL A 77 -4.37 -13.12 9.75
N VAL A 78 -4.45 -12.07 10.58
CA VAL A 78 -3.27 -11.33 11.07
C VAL A 78 -2.37 -12.23 11.93
N HIS A 79 -2.93 -12.99 12.85
CA HIS A 79 -2.17 -13.93 13.69
C HIS A 79 -1.46 -14.99 12.85
N ALA A 80 -2.14 -15.54 11.85
CA ALA A 80 -1.58 -16.56 10.99
C ALA A 80 -0.44 -16.02 10.12
N TYR A 81 -0.54 -14.78 9.63
CA TYR A 81 0.56 -14.08 8.95
C TYR A 81 1.78 -13.90 9.86
N ILE A 82 1.59 -13.37 11.08
CA ILE A 82 2.67 -13.17 12.04
C ILE A 82 3.37 -14.51 12.36
N SER A 83 2.60 -15.59 12.48
CA SER A 83 3.11 -16.93 12.74
C SER A 83 3.95 -17.45 11.57
N ASP A 84 3.43 -17.36 10.34
CA ASP A 84 4.15 -17.79 9.13
C ASP A 84 5.44 -16.99 8.93
N TYR A 85 5.38 -15.66 9.11
CA TYR A 85 6.55 -14.78 9.01
C TYR A 85 7.62 -15.17 10.03
N LYS A 86 7.26 -15.30 11.31
CA LYS A 86 8.20 -15.71 12.37
C LYS A 86 8.80 -17.09 12.08
N SER A 87 7.98 -18.04 11.64
CA SER A 87 8.44 -19.38 11.28
C SER A 87 9.46 -19.33 10.14
N HIS A 88 9.17 -18.58 9.07
CA HIS A 88 10.08 -18.41 7.94
C HIS A 88 11.40 -17.75 8.36
N VAL A 89 11.34 -16.61 9.07
CA VAL A 89 12.53 -15.89 9.53
C VAL A 89 13.40 -16.76 10.44
N SER A 90 12.80 -17.52 11.35
CA SER A 90 13.53 -18.37 12.30
C SER A 90 14.16 -19.62 11.67
N SER A 91 13.60 -20.11 10.56
CA SER A 91 14.06 -21.33 9.89
C SER A 91 14.96 -21.05 8.68
N TYR A 92 15.01 -19.81 8.19
CA TYR A 92 15.83 -19.44 7.05
C TYR A 92 17.33 -19.48 7.38
N ALA A 93 18.10 -20.15 6.52
CA ALA A 93 19.56 -20.14 6.55
C ALA A 93 20.09 -19.58 5.21
N PRO A 94 21.09 -18.67 5.23
CA PRO A 94 21.80 -18.11 6.39
C PRO A 94 20.95 -17.18 7.29
N CYS A 95 21.22 -17.20 8.61
CA CYS A 95 20.51 -16.34 9.56
C CYS A 95 20.85 -14.86 9.35
N ALA A 96 20.11 -13.95 9.98
CA ALA A 96 20.29 -12.51 9.75
C ALA A 96 21.72 -12.00 10.01
N LEU A 97 22.43 -12.58 10.98
CA LEU A 97 23.82 -12.21 11.28
C LEU A 97 24.82 -12.78 10.26
N ASP A 98 24.46 -13.81 9.51
CA ASP A 98 25.34 -14.44 8.52
C ASP A 98 25.13 -13.86 7.11
N ARG A 99 24.01 -13.16 6.87
CA ARG A 99 23.78 -12.40 5.63
C ARG A 99 24.60 -11.12 5.65
N GLN A 100 25.77 -11.14 5.01
CA GLN A 100 26.73 -10.03 5.06
C GLN A 100 26.90 -9.31 3.73
N CYS A 101 26.20 -9.75 2.67
CA CYS A 101 26.20 -9.10 1.37
C CYS A 101 24.78 -8.86 0.84
N VAL A 102 24.70 -8.04 -0.23
CA VAL A 102 23.44 -7.64 -0.86
C VAL A 102 22.69 -8.85 -1.41
N GLU A 103 23.41 -9.77 -2.05
CA GLU A 103 22.84 -10.94 -2.70
C GLU A 103 22.15 -11.86 -1.70
N ASP A 104 22.75 -12.07 -0.53
CA ASP A 104 22.19 -12.89 0.54
C ASP A 104 20.90 -12.29 1.09
N GLU A 105 20.88 -10.97 1.35
CA GLU A 105 19.70 -10.29 1.89
C GLU A 105 18.57 -10.25 0.85
N ILE A 106 18.86 -9.95 -0.41
CA ILE A 106 17.86 -10.01 -1.49
C ILE A 106 17.29 -11.43 -1.63
N THR A 107 18.13 -12.47 -1.57
CA THR A 107 17.66 -13.86 -1.63
C THR A 107 16.70 -14.17 -0.47
N PHE A 108 17.04 -13.71 0.74
CA PHE A 108 16.15 -13.83 1.90
C PHE A 108 14.83 -13.07 1.70
N LEU A 109 14.86 -11.81 1.27
CA LEU A 109 13.64 -11.01 1.05
C LEU A 109 12.73 -11.64 0.00
N ARG A 110 13.30 -12.09 -1.13
CA ARG A 110 12.58 -12.79 -2.18
C ARG A 110 11.98 -14.10 -1.72
N SER A 111 12.67 -14.85 -0.84
CA SER A 111 12.15 -16.10 -0.28
C SER A 111 10.84 -15.93 0.50
N GLN A 112 10.55 -14.72 1.01
CA GLN A 112 9.32 -14.44 1.75
C GLN A 112 8.06 -14.42 0.86
N LYS A 113 8.19 -14.43 -0.48
CA LYS A 113 7.04 -14.38 -1.40
C LYS A 113 5.95 -15.40 -1.07
N HIS A 114 6.33 -16.63 -0.70
CA HIS A 114 5.36 -17.66 -0.37
C HIS A 114 4.63 -17.42 0.98
N VAL A 115 5.23 -16.68 1.91
CA VAL A 115 4.55 -16.22 3.14
C VAL A 115 3.51 -15.18 2.77
N GLU A 116 3.89 -14.19 1.97
CA GLU A 116 2.99 -13.11 1.55
C GLU A 116 1.81 -13.62 0.71
N THR A 117 2.07 -14.49 -0.27
CA THR A 117 1.01 -15.07 -1.09
C THR A 117 0.02 -15.89 -0.25
N ARG A 118 0.50 -16.64 0.77
CA ARG A 118 -0.39 -17.36 1.69
C ARG A 118 -1.23 -16.39 2.54
N SER A 119 -0.63 -15.29 2.99
CA SER A 119 -1.34 -14.23 3.73
C SER A 119 -2.46 -13.61 2.89
N LEU A 120 -2.17 -13.24 1.63
CA LEU A 120 -3.16 -12.72 0.69
C LEU A 120 -4.28 -13.72 0.42
N GLY A 121 -3.98 -15.02 0.31
CA GLY A 121 -5.00 -16.06 0.19
C GLY A 121 -6.02 -16.00 1.33
N ARG A 122 -5.55 -15.89 2.57
CA ARG A 122 -6.42 -15.74 3.76
C ARG A 122 -7.22 -14.44 3.77
N ILE A 123 -6.63 -13.33 3.31
CA ILE A 123 -7.33 -12.04 3.16
C ILE A 123 -8.48 -12.18 2.16
N ASN A 124 -8.23 -12.81 1.02
CA ASN A 124 -9.24 -13.03 -0.02
C ASN A 124 -10.36 -13.97 0.47
N GLU A 125 -10.01 -15.04 1.19
CA GLU A 125 -10.98 -15.94 1.83
C GLU A 125 -11.83 -15.24 2.92
N CYS A 126 -11.27 -14.23 3.58
CA CYS A 126 -12.01 -13.43 4.56
C CYS A 126 -13.11 -12.58 3.91
N ALA A 127 -12.98 -12.22 2.62
CA ALA A 127 -13.89 -11.35 1.88
C ALA A 127 -14.18 -10.01 2.60
N LEU A 128 -13.27 -9.53 3.45
CA LEU A 128 -13.46 -8.33 4.28
C LEU A 128 -13.79 -7.09 3.43
N PHE A 129 -13.23 -7.01 2.23
CA PHE A 129 -13.38 -5.86 1.34
C PHE A 129 -14.52 -5.99 0.33
N GLN A 130 -15.32 -7.06 0.42
CA GLN A 130 -16.41 -7.30 -0.52
C GLN A 130 -17.43 -6.15 -0.51
N GLY A 131 -17.83 -5.68 -1.69
CA GLY A 131 -18.80 -4.61 -1.88
C GLY A 131 -18.25 -3.20 -1.65
N ILE A 132 -16.96 -3.04 -1.36
CA ILE A 132 -16.35 -1.71 -1.20
C ILE A 132 -15.86 -1.22 -2.55
N SER A 133 -16.49 -0.16 -3.05
CA SER A 133 -16.11 0.43 -4.33
C SER A 133 -14.78 1.18 -4.27
N ARG A 134 -14.17 1.35 -5.44
CA ARG A 134 -12.93 2.13 -5.61
C ARG A 134 -13.07 3.56 -5.09
N ASP A 135 -14.22 4.19 -5.31
CA ASP A 135 -14.49 5.55 -4.82
C ASP A 135 -14.67 5.61 -3.31
N ALA A 136 -15.25 4.57 -2.69
CA ALA A 136 -15.34 4.48 -1.25
C ALA A 136 -13.96 4.41 -0.59
N PHE A 137 -13.02 3.63 -1.15
CA PHE A 137 -11.64 3.62 -0.70
C PHE A 137 -10.94 4.97 -0.86
N ARG A 138 -11.14 5.63 -2.01
CA ARG A 138 -10.56 6.94 -2.27
C ARG A 138 -11.06 8.00 -1.29
N GLU A 139 -12.36 8.04 -1.02
CA GLU A 139 -12.90 8.98 -0.02
C GLU A 139 -12.42 8.61 1.39
N ALA A 140 -12.27 7.33 1.72
CA ALA A 140 -11.73 6.91 3.01
C ALA A 140 -10.31 7.44 3.23
N GLY A 141 -9.40 7.28 2.25
CA GLY A 141 -8.04 7.80 2.34
C GLY A 141 -8.01 9.33 2.52
N ARG A 142 -8.81 10.05 1.72
CA ARG A 142 -8.94 11.52 1.82
C ARG A 142 -9.45 11.94 3.20
N ARG A 143 -10.49 11.27 3.70
CA ARG A 143 -11.12 11.60 4.99
C ARG A 143 -10.14 11.40 6.15
N LEU A 144 -9.41 10.27 6.17
CA LEU A 144 -8.47 9.95 7.24
C LEU A 144 -7.28 10.91 7.30
N VAL A 145 -6.85 11.45 6.16
CA VAL A 145 -5.84 12.52 6.15
C VAL A 145 -6.44 13.84 6.63
N ARG A 146 -7.64 14.20 6.15
CA ARG A 146 -8.33 15.44 6.52
C ARG A 146 -8.64 15.52 8.02
N ASP A 147 -9.01 14.40 8.64
CA ASP A 147 -9.31 14.34 10.08
C ASP A 147 -8.07 14.11 10.96
N GLY A 148 -6.88 13.92 10.37
CA GLY A 148 -5.61 13.77 11.06
C GLY A 148 -5.34 12.36 11.61
N THR A 149 -6.22 11.39 11.33
CA THR A 149 -6.00 9.98 11.70
C THR A 149 -4.79 9.40 10.98
N VAL A 150 -4.64 9.68 9.68
CA VAL A 150 -3.43 9.38 8.90
C VAL A 150 -2.68 10.69 8.69
N ARG A 151 -1.42 10.75 9.11
CA ARG A 151 -0.58 11.94 8.92
C ARG A 151 0.37 11.74 7.74
N LEU A 152 0.33 12.67 6.79
CA LEU A 152 1.37 12.81 5.77
C LEU A 152 2.65 13.30 6.44
N ARG A 153 3.79 12.80 5.97
CA ARG A 153 5.12 13.15 6.48
C ARG A 153 5.43 14.61 6.16
N PRO A 154 6.05 15.37 7.08
CA PRO A 154 6.38 16.77 6.87
C PRO A 154 7.12 17.00 5.55
N GLY A 155 6.77 18.08 4.85
CA GLY A 155 7.33 18.46 3.55
C GLY A 155 6.78 17.72 2.33
N PHE A 156 6.03 16.62 2.49
CA PHE A 156 5.64 15.75 1.35
C PHE A 156 4.92 16.51 0.24
N THR A 157 3.87 17.26 0.59
CA THR A 157 3.06 17.97 -0.41
C THR A 157 3.87 19.02 -1.18
N GLU A 158 4.74 19.76 -0.49
CA GLU A 158 5.56 20.81 -1.13
C GLU A 158 6.66 20.21 -2.01
N PHE A 159 7.26 19.12 -1.56
CA PHE A 159 8.24 18.35 -2.32
C PHE A 159 7.65 17.86 -3.65
N ILE A 160 6.44 17.28 -3.62
CA ILE A 160 5.76 16.80 -4.84
C ILE A 160 5.39 17.98 -5.75
N ARG A 161 4.82 19.07 -5.23
CA ARG A 161 4.49 20.26 -6.04
C ARG A 161 5.72 20.82 -6.75
N THR A 162 6.86 20.88 -6.06
CA THR A 162 8.12 21.34 -6.64
C THR A 162 8.62 20.39 -7.72
N ALA A 163 8.55 19.08 -7.50
CA ALA A 163 8.88 18.08 -8.52
C ALA A 163 8.00 18.21 -9.77
N LEU A 164 6.68 18.36 -9.60
CA LEU A 164 5.73 18.56 -10.70
C LEU A 164 6.00 19.86 -11.46
N ALA A 165 6.28 20.96 -10.77
CA ALA A 165 6.64 22.24 -11.39
C ALA A 165 7.92 22.15 -12.24
N LYS A 166 8.84 21.24 -11.91
CA LYS A 166 10.03 20.92 -12.72
C LYS A 166 9.75 19.95 -13.87
N GLY A 167 8.51 19.51 -14.05
CA GLY A 167 8.11 18.52 -15.05
C GLY A 167 8.60 17.11 -14.74
N TRP A 168 8.84 16.79 -13.46
CA TRP A 168 9.23 15.44 -13.05
C TRP A 168 8.01 14.55 -12.93
N ARG A 169 8.19 13.26 -13.24
CA ARG A 169 7.14 12.25 -13.06
C ARG A 169 7.17 11.73 -11.63
N VAL A 170 6.01 11.69 -11.00
CA VAL A 170 5.85 11.25 -9.61
C VAL A 170 5.04 9.96 -9.60
N ASN A 171 5.65 8.91 -9.06
CA ASN A 171 5.07 7.58 -9.00
C ASN A 171 5.07 7.10 -7.54
N VAL A 172 3.99 6.49 -7.10
CA VAL A 172 3.91 5.81 -5.79
C VAL A 172 3.88 4.32 -6.05
N VAL A 173 4.73 3.53 -5.39
CA VAL A 173 4.79 2.07 -5.53
C VAL A 173 4.66 1.46 -4.14
N SER A 174 3.55 0.75 -3.88
CA SER A 174 3.23 0.31 -2.52
C SER A 174 2.63 -1.09 -2.47
N VAL A 175 3.00 -1.85 -1.45
CA VAL A 175 2.41 -3.17 -1.16
C VAL A 175 1.00 -3.08 -0.56
N ASN A 176 0.51 -1.87 -0.27
CA ASN A 176 -0.83 -1.64 0.24
C ASN A 176 -1.90 -2.28 -0.68
N TRP A 177 -3.07 -2.57 -0.12
CA TRP A 177 -4.14 -3.30 -0.79
C TRP A 177 -5.07 -2.45 -1.65
N SER A 178 -4.95 -1.12 -1.59
CA SER A 178 -5.82 -0.22 -2.35
C SER A 178 -5.07 1.00 -2.91
N ALA A 179 -4.80 0.97 -4.21
CA ALA A 179 -4.30 2.14 -4.95
C ALA A 179 -5.23 3.35 -4.80
N ALA A 180 -6.55 3.13 -4.83
CA ALA A 180 -7.54 4.20 -4.68
C ALA A 180 -7.49 4.88 -3.31
N PHE A 181 -7.25 4.11 -2.24
CA PHE A 181 -7.03 4.66 -0.90
C PHE A 181 -5.81 5.59 -0.87
N ILE A 182 -4.70 5.16 -1.46
CA ILE A 182 -3.48 5.96 -1.58
C ILE A 182 -3.72 7.25 -2.37
N GLU A 183 -4.39 7.17 -3.53
CA GLU A 183 -4.77 8.36 -4.33
C GLU A 183 -5.53 9.38 -3.46
N GLY A 184 -6.52 8.90 -2.71
CA GLY A 184 -7.32 9.69 -1.80
C GLY A 184 -6.48 10.36 -0.71
N ALA A 185 -5.58 9.61 -0.08
CA ALA A 185 -4.72 10.09 1.00
C ALA A 185 -3.69 11.12 0.50
N CYS A 186 -3.08 10.89 -0.67
CA CYS A 186 -2.12 11.81 -1.27
C CYS A 186 -2.77 13.14 -1.68
N GLY A 187 -4.03 13.11 -2.14
CA GLY A 187 -4.84 14.33 -2.35
C GLY A 187 -4.45 15.18 -3.57
N PHE A 188 -3.74 14.61 -4.55
CA PHE A 188 -3.41 15.25 -5.82
C PHE A 188 -4.50 15.00 -6.88
N ALA A 189 -4.57 15.86 -7.89
CA ALA A 189 -5.49 15.70 -9.00
C ALA A 189 -5.10 14.49 -9.86
N GLU A 190 -6.08 13.93 -10.57
CA GLU A 190 -5.88 12.81 -11.46
C GLU A 190 -4.82 13.15 -12.53
N GLY A 191 -3.84 12.27 -12.71
CA GLY A 191 -2.73 12.45 -13.65
C GLY A 191 -1.54 13.28 -13.14
N GLU A 192 -1.63 13.90 -11.97
CA GLU A 192 -0.47 14.56 -11.34
C GLU A 192 0.51 13.54 -10.76
N ILE A 193 0.00 12.53 -10.06
CA ILE A 193 0.78 11.40 -9.53
C ILE A 193 0.20 10.08 -10.02
N TYR A 194 1.06 9.07 -10.18
CA TYR A 194 0.67 7.74 -10.63
C TYR A 194 0.85 6.73 -9.50
N VAL A 195 -0.21 6.05 -9.07
CA VAL A 195 -0.16 5.09 -7.98
C VAL A 195 -0.16 3.66 -8.53
N PHE A 196 0.84 2.88 -8.13
CA PHE A 196 1.01 1.47 -8.45
C PHE A 196 0.98 0.67 -7.15
N ALA A 197 -0.21 0.20 -6.79
CA ALA A 197 -0.44 -0.65 -5.63
C ALA A 197 -1.36 -1.81 -6.01
N ASN A 198 -1.61 -2.71 -5.07
CA ASN A 198 -2.70 -3.68 -5.28
C ASN A 198 -4.05 -2.95 -5.31
N GLU A 199 -5.06 -3.62 -5.87
CA GLU A 199 -6.42 -3.10 -5.94
C GLU A 199 -7.43 -4.16 -5.47
N VAL A 200 -8.44 -3.72 -4.72
CA VAL A 200 -9.55 -4.57 -4.31
C VAL A 200 -10.59 -4.64 -5.43
N ARG A 201 -11.00 -5.85 -5.82
CA ARG A 201 -12.16 -6.05 -6.69
C ARG A 201 -13.44 -5.98 -5.88
N GLU A 202 -14.37 -5.15 -6.33
CA GLU A 202 -15.61 -4.85 -5.60
C GLU A 202 -16.48 -6.10 -5.38
N ASP A 203 -16.67 -6.93 -6.42
CA ASP A 203 -17.60 -8.06 -6.41
C ASP A 203 -17.36 -9.08 -5.28
N ASP A 204 -16.09 -9.44 -5.04
CA ASP A 204 -15.68 -10.49 -4.11
C ASP A 204 -14.67 -10.03 -3.05
N GLY A 205 -14.23 -8.78 -3.11
CA GLY A 205 -13.24 -8.21 -2.18
C GLY A 205 -11.83 -8.73 -2.39
N ALA A 206 -11.55 -9.43 -3.50
CA ALA A 206 -10.22 -9.99 -3.75
C ALA A 206 -9.18 -8.89 -4.00
N VAL A 207 -8.02 -9.02 -3.35
CA VAL A 207 -6.85 -8.15 -3.57
C VAL A 207 -6.11 -8.64 -4.81
N LEU A 208 -6.09 -7.83 -5.86
CA LEU A 208 -5.48 -8.11 -7.15
C LEU A 208 -4.17 -7.33 -7.33
N GLY A 209 -3.30 -7.83 -8.20
CA GLY A 209 -2.07 -7.13 -8.57
C GLY A 209 -2.32 -5.82 -9.31
N PRO A 210 -1.30 -4.94 -9.39
CA PRO A 210 -1.40 -3.63 -10.00
C PRO A 210 -1.77 -3.70 -11.49
N GLY A 211 -2.71 -2.86 -11.91
CA GLY A 211 -3.12 -2.71 -13.32
C GLY A 211 -4.06 -3.81 -13.83
N VAL A 212 -4.36 -4.84 -13.03
CA VAL A 212 -5.24 -5.95 -13.44
C VAL A 212 -6.64 -5.46 -13.78
N GLN A 213 -7.23 -4.59 -12.95
CA GLN A 213 -8.58 -4.09 -13.19
C GLN A 213 -8.65 -3.15 -14.40
N ALA A 214 -7.55 -2.46 -14.70
CA ALA A 214 -7.41 -1.62 -15.89
C ALA A 214 -7.15 -2.42 -17.18
N GLY A 215 -7.07 -3.75 -17.11
CA GLY A 215 -6.76 -4.61 -18.26
C GLY A 215 -5.28 -4.57 -18.70
N ASP A 216 -4.42 -3.94 -17.90
CA ASP A 216 -3.00 -3.75 -18.17
C ASP A 216 -2.18 -4.20 -16.95
N ALA A 217 -2.24 -5.51 -16.66
CA ALA A 217 -1.51 -6.11 -15.54
C ALA A 217 -0.02 -5.75 -15.62
N LEU A 218 0.46 -4.98 -14.64
CA LEU A 218 1.84 -4.50 -14.59
C LEU A 218 2.82 -5.58 -14.15
N LEU A 219 2.34 -6.54 -13.37
CA LEU A 219 3.10 -7.72 -12.99
C LEU A 219 2.38 -8.96 -13.51
N THR A 220 3.11 -9.86 -14.15
CA THR A 220 2.59 -11.15 -14.60
C THR A 220 3.38 -12.29 -13.95
N ASP A 221 2.75 -13.43 -13.75
CA ASP A 221 3.48 -14.64 -13.37
C ASP A 221 4.16 -15.21 -14.62
N ASP A 222 5.49 -15.32 -14.61
CA ASP A 222 6.27 -15.88 -15.74
C ASP A 222 6.02 -17.39 -15.93
N ARG A 223 5.32 -18.00 -14.98
CA ARG A 223 4.95 -19.42 -14.96
C ARG A 223 3.50 -19.62 -15.38
N GLU A 224 3.12 -19.42 -16.65
CA GLU A 224 2.13 -20.32 -17.28
C GLU A 224 1.87 -20.09 -18.78
N ASP A 225 1.47 -21.21 -19.38
CA ASP A 225 0.84 -21.49 -20.66
C ASP A 225 0.17 -20.30 -21.39
N PRO A 226 0.52 -20.03 -22.67
CA PRO A 226 -0.12 -19.02 -23.52
C PRO A 226 -1.66 -19.11 -23.61
N SER A 227 -2.25 -20.26 -23.26
CA SER A 227 -3.70 -20.50 -23.34
C SER A 227 -4.51 -20.03 -22.12
N ARG A 228 -3.87 -19.64 -21.00
CA ARG A 228 -4.58 -19.26 -19.76
C ARG A 228 -4.74 -17.74 -19.51
N GLY A 229 -4.20 -16.90 -20.38
CA GLY A 229 -4.26 -15.45 -20.20
C GLY A 229 -3.34 -14.95 -19.07
N LYS A 230 -2.89 -13.70 -19.18
CA LYS A 230 -1.99 -13.09 -18.19
C LYS A 230 -2.75 -12.81 -16.89
N MET A 231 -2.59 -13.67 -15.88
CA MET A 231 -3.06 -13.37 -14.53
C MET A 231 -2.07 -12.39 -13.87
N GLY A 232 -2.56 -11.28 -13.35
CA GLY A 232 -1.68 -10.31 -12.71
C GLY A 232 -1.20 -10.77 -11.34
N ARG A 233 0.09 -10.61 -11.07
CA ARG A 233 0.75 -11.00 -9.82
C ARG A 233 0.61 -9.90 -8.78
N ASN A 234 0.28 -10.25 -7.52
CA ASN A 234 0.21 -9.29 -6.43
C ASN A 234 1.56 -8.66 -6.10
N LEU A 235 1.52 -7.37 -5.73
CA LEU A 235 2.63 -6.56 -5.26
C LEU A 235 2.80 -6.72 -3.75
N THR A 236 3.80 -7.49 -3.31
CA THR A 236 3.90 -7.92 -1.90
C THR A 236 5.27 -7.73 -1.25
N ASN A 237 6.34 -7.66 -2.04
CA ASN A 237 7.70 -7.63 -1.50
C ASN A 237 8.62 -6.73 -2.34
N SER A 238 9.91 -6.72 -1.97
CA SER A 238 10.95 -5.92 -2.63
C SER A 238 11.09 -6.20 -4.12
N CYS A 239 11.02 -7.47 -4.51
CA CYS A 239 11.14 -7.88 -5.90
C CYS A 239 9.95 -7.41 -6.72
N ASP A 240 8.74 -7.50 -6.16
CA ASP A 240 7.55 -7.00 -6.84
C ASP A 240 7.59 -5.49 -7.04
N LYS A 241 8.01 -4.70 -6.02
CA LYS A 241 8.16 -3.24 -6.19
C LYS A 241 9.19 -2.91 -7.26
N HIS A 242 10.32 -3.60 -7.25
CA HIS A 242 11.38 -3.44 -8.23
C HIS A 242 10.91 -3.78 -9.65
N ASP A 243 10.16 -4.87 -9.82
CA ASP A 243 9.59 -5.26 -11.11
C ASP A 243 8.56 -4.22 -11.60
N VAL A 244 7.74 -3.64 -10.71
CA VAL A 244 6.84 -2.53 -11.05
C VAL A 244 7.62 -1.30 -11.52
N VAL A 245 8.65 -0.88 -10.78
CA VAL A 245 9.49 0.27 -11.16
C VAL A 245 10.09 0.06 -12.55
N ARG A 246 10.67 -1.11 -12.80
CA ARG A 246 11.27 -1.45 -14.10
C ARG A 246 10.25 -1.46 -15.23
N GLU A 247 9.07 -2.02 -15.01
CA GLU A 247 8.02 -2.08 -16.03
C GLU A 247 7.46 -0.67 -16.34
N VAL A 248 7.29 0.18 -15.32
CA VAL A 248 6.89 1.59 -15.50
C VAL A 248 7.95 2.33 -16.30
N MET A 249 9.23 2.19 -15.94
CA MET A 249 10.34 2.82 -16.66
C MET A 249 10.43 2.32 -18.10
N ARG A 250 10.19 1.02 -18.35
CA ARG A 250 10.14 0.45 -19.70
C ARG A 250 8.97 1.01 -20.52
N LYS A 251 7.75 0.98 -19.99
CA LYS A 251 6.55 1.46 -20.69
C LYS A 251 6.62 2.94 -21.05
N GLN A 252 7.42 3.72 -20.30
CA GLN A 252 7.64 5.14 -20.54
C GLN A 252 8.89 5.46 -21.39
N ASP A 253 9.62 4.45 -21.88
CA ASP A 253 10.89 4.61 -22.61
C ASP A 253 11.96 5.37 -21.79
N LEU A 254 12.06 5.04 -20.51
CA LEU A 254 12.94 5.68 -19.53
C LEU A 254 13.98 4.72 -18.92
N GLN A 255 14.20 3.54 -19.49
CA GLN A 255 15.04 2.48 -18.89
C GLN A 255 16.45 2.95 -18.52
N ASP A 256 17.06 3.82 -19.34
CA ASP A 256 18.40 4.37 -19.10
C ASP A 256 18.38 5.76 -18.43
N LYS A 257 17.23 6.21 -17.95
CA LYS A 257 17.07 7.55 -17.35
C LYS A 257 17.24 7.48 -15.83
N PRO A 258 17.85 8.50 -15.21
CA PRO A 258 18.00 8.52 -13.77
C PRO A 258 16.64 8.64 -13.08
N PHE A 259 16.55 8.02 -11.90
CA PHE A 259 15.40 8.12 -11.01
C PHE A 259 15.81 8.14 -9.55
N PHE A 260 14.96 8.77 -8.73
CA PHE A 260 15.04 8.73 -7.27
C PHE A 260 14.04 7.71 -6.73
N TYR A 261 14.43 7.00 -5.68
CA TYR A 261 13.51 6.13 -4.94
C TYR A 261 13.52 6.51 -3.46
N PHE A 262 12.33 6.65 -2.88
CA PHE A 262 12.12 6.94 -1.45
C PHE A 262 11.40 5.76 -0.80
N GLY A 263 11.93 5.24 0.29
CA GLY A 263 11.37 4.09 1.02
C GLY A 263 11.89 4.00 2.45
N ASP A 264 11.18 3.32 3.34
CA ASP A 264 11.54 3.22 4.76
C ASP A 264 11.82 1.78 5.22
N SER A 265 11.44 0.78 4.40
CA SER A 265 11.42 -0.62 4.80
C SER A 265 12.27 -1.53 3.91
N THR A 266 12.48 -2.77 4.33
CA THR A 266 13.15 -3.78 3.49
C THR A 266 12.36 -4.14 2.24
N THR A 267 11.06 -3.82 2.18
CA THR A 267 10.26 -3.97 0.94
C THR A 267 10.67 -2.97 -0.15
N ASP A 268 11.50 -1.99 0.18
CA ASP A 268 12.02 -0.99 -0.77
C ASP A 268 13.47 -1.27 -1.19
N MET A 269 14.12 -2.25 -0.56
CA MET A 269 15.57 -2.43 -0.63
C MET A 269 16.08 -2.57 -2.06
N GLU A 270 15.44 -3.42 -2.88
CA GLU A 270 15.86 -3.62 -4.27
C GLU A 270 15.71 -2.35 -5.11
N CYS A 271 14.66 -1.56 -4.89
CA CYS A 271 14.45 -0.30 -5.60
C CYS A 271 15.44 0.78 -5.15
N LEU A 272 15.70 0.88 -3.83
CA LEU A 272 16.67 1.80 -3.25
C LEU A 272 18.08 1.54 -3.78
N LEU A 273 18.46 0.26 -3.92
CA LEU A 273 19.77 -0.17 -4.41
C LEU A 273 19.94 0.03 -5.92
N GLU A 274 18.85 -0.01 -6.70
CA GLU A 274 18.88 0.23 -8.15
C GLU A 274 18.83 1.72 -8.51
N ALA A 275 18.19 2.54 -7.68
CA ALA A 275 17.99 3.95 -7.96
C ALA A 275 19.31 4.72 -8.19
N THR A 276 19.26 5.74 -9.05
CA THR A 276 20.38 6.68 -9.18
C THR A 276 20.72 7.34 -7.85
N ARG A 277 19.68 7.55 -7.03
CA ARG A 277 19.80 7.90 -5.63
C ARG A 277 18.64 7.29 -4.86
N GLY A 278 18.94 6.37 -3.95
CA GLY A 278 17.99 5.86 -2.98
C GLY A 278 18.00 6.71 -1.71
N VAL A 279 16.82 7.08 -1.24
CA VAL A 279 16.63 7.88 -0.03
C VAL A 279 15.81 7.07 0.97
N VAL A 280 16.47 6.67 2.05
CA VAL A 280 15.81 6.01 3.16
C VAL A 280 15.08 7.05 4.00
N ILE A 281 13.77 6.91 4.16
CA ILE A 281 13.00 7.75 5.07
C ILE A 281 12.95 7.07 6.45
N ALA A 282 13.47 7.73 7.47
CA ALA A 282 13.56 7.14 8.81
C ALA A 282 13.61 8.20 9.90
N ASN A 283 12.92 7.99 11.01
CA ASN A 283 12.92 8.95 12.13
C ASN A 283 14.32 9.12 12.75
N ASP A 284 15.14 8.07 12.72
CA ASP A 284 16.54 8.11 13.15
C ASP A 284 17.36 7.01 12.47
N GLU A 285 18.69 7.07 12.65
CA GLU A 285 19.64 6.13 12.06
C GLU A 285 19.56 4.68 12.58
N LYS A 286 18.73 4.42 13.59
CA LYS A 286 18.52 3.09 14.16
C LYS A 286 17.37 2.34 13.47
N SER A 287 16.80 2.88 12.40
CA SER A 287 15.78 2.15 11.63
C SER A 287 16.31 0.79 11.16
N THR A 288 15.42 -0.21 11.13
CA THR A 288 15.77 -1.58 10.75
C THR A 288 16.36 -1.64 9.33
N LEU A 289 15.86 -0.81 8.42
CA LEU A 289 16.40 -0.71 7.07
C LEU A 289 17.83 -0.16 7.05
N ILE A 290 18.10 0.94 7.76
CA ILE A 290 19.46 1.52 7.83
C ILE A 290 20.44 0.52 8.44
N GLN A 291 20.07 -0.13 9.54
CA GLN A 291 20.90 -1.17 10.16
C GLN A 291 21.15 -2.35 9.20
N THR A 292 20.13 -2.75 8.44
CA THR A 292 20.27 -3.82 7.45
C THR A 292 21.21 -3.43 6.31
N LEU A 293 21.04 -2.23 5.75
CA LEU A 293 21.92 -1.70 4.70
C LEU A 293 23.37 -1.62 5.18
N ARG A 294 23.61 -1.12 6.39
CA ARG A 294 24.95 -1.07 7.01
C ARG A 294 25.54 -2.47 7.21
N ARG A 295 24.73 -3.44 7.67
CA ARG A 295 25.16 -4.85 7.84
C ARG A 295 25.63 -5.47 6.53
N ILE A 296 24.96 -5.19 5.41
CA ILE A 296 25.33 -5.70 4.09
C ILE A 296 26.39 -4.85 3.37
N GLY A 297 27.09 -3.98 4.11
CA GLY A 297 28.23 -3.20 3.61
C GLY A 297 27.87 -1.91 2.87
N LYS A 298 26.62 -1.45 2.92
CA LYS A 298 26.20 -0.18 2.31
C LYS A 298 26.39 0.99 3.28
N ARG A 299 26.93 2.09 2.75
CA ARG A 299 26.94 3.38 3.44
C ARG A 299 25.59 4.08 3.24
N VAL A 300 25.08 4.64 4.33
CA VAL A 300 23.83 5.40 4.35
C VAL A 300 24.04 6.60 5.28
N PRO A 301 24.78 7.64 4.85
CA PRO A 301 24.91 8.88 5.62
C PRO A 301 23.57 9.62 5.67
N HIS A 302 23.43 10.51 6.66
CA HIS A 302 22.31 11.45 6.66
C HIS A 302 22.42 12.37 5.45
N VAL A 303 21.29 12.81 4.88
CA VAL A 303 21.26 13.60 3.63
C VAL A 303 22.06 14.91 3.73
N GLN A 304 22.13 15.50 4.93
CA GLN A 304 22.90 16.73 5.19
C GLN A 304 24.42 16.48 5.28
N ASP A 305 24.83 15.25 5.58
CA ASP A 305 26.23 14.85 5.70
C ASP A 305 26.74 14.11 4.44
N ALA A 306 25.87 13.95 3.44
CA ALA A 306 26.19 13.20 2.23
C ALA A 306 27.13 13.99 1.30
N GLU A 307 28.21 13.33 0.88
CA GLU A 307 29.12 13.89 -0.12
C GLU A 307 28.61 13.66 -1.55
N GLY A 308 29.22 14.36 -2.51
CA GLY A 308 28.91 14.17 -3.93
C GLY A 308 29.23 12.74 -4.38
N GLY A 309 28.20 11.95 -4.68
CA GLY A 309 28.34 10.60 -5.22
C GLY A 309 27.64 9.50 -4.42
N GLU A 310 27.17 9.77 -3.20
CA GLU A 310 26.55 8.77 -2.31
C GLU A 310 25.24 8.18 -2.86
N GLU A 311 25.27 6.97 -3.44
CA GLU A 311 24.10 6.28 -4.04
C GLU A 311 22.91 6.15 -3.07
N LEU A 312 23.19 5.99 -1.78
CA LEU A 312 22.20 5.86 -0.72
C LEU A 312 22.41 6.92 0.35
N VAL A 313 21.32 7.53 0.80
CA VAL A 313 21.28 8.45 1.94
C VAL A 313 20.05 8.16 2.81
N TRP A 314 19.98 8.73 4.01
CA TRP A 314 18.73 8.76 4.78
C TRP A 314 18.33 10.19 5.16
N ALA A 315 17.04 10.41 5.29
CA ALA A 315 16.43 11.66 5.73
C ALA A 315 15.26 11.37 6.68
N SER A 316 14.97 12.29 7.58
CA SER A 316 13.85 12.14 8.52
C SER A 316 12.50 12.43 7.87
N ASN A 317 12.47 13.34 6.91
CA ASN A 317 11.25 13.78 6.25
C ASN A 317 11.54 14.49 4.91
N PHE A 318 10.48 14.96 4.26
CA PHE A 318 10.58 15.57 2.93
C PHE A 318 11.14 17.00 2.95
N GLU A 319 11.15 17.69 4.09
CA GLU A 319 11.71 19.04 4.23
C GLU A 319 13.24 19.01 4.08
N GLU A 320 13.90 17.96 4.57
CA GLU A 320 15.36 17.79 4.48
C GLU A 320 15.83 17.49 3.05
N VAL A 321 15.00 16.79 2.27
CA VAL A 321 15.33 16.38 0.90
C VAL A 321 14.93 17.43 -0.13
N ALA A 322 13.92 18.25 0.16
CA ALA A 322 13.50 19.33 -0.74
C ALA A 322 14.68 20.27 -1.04
N GLY A 323 15.35 20.78 -0.01
CA GLY A 323 16.50 21.68 -0.17
C GLY A 323 17.71 21.10 -0.92
N VAL A 324 17.75 19.78 -1.15
CA VAL A 324 18.88 19.07 -1.78
C VAL A 324 18.54 18.60 -3.19
N TYR A 325 17.32 18.11 -3.42
CA TYR A 325 16.97 17.41 -4.66
C TYR A 325 15.95 18.13 -5.54
N VAL A 326 15.08 19.00 -5.00
CA VAL A 326 14.04 19.74 -5.76
C VAL A 326 14.01 21.22 -5.41
#